data_AF-A0A957WWI7-F1
#
_entry.id   AF-A0A957WWI7-F1
#
_cell.length_a   1.000
_cell.length_b   1.000
_cell.length_c   1.000
_cell.angle_alpha   90.00
_cell.angle_beta   90.00
_cell.angle_gamma   90.00
#
_symmetry.space_group_name_H-M   'P 1'
#
loop_
_entity.id
_entity.type
_entity.pdbx_description
1 polymer ?
#
loop_
_entity_poly.entity_id
_entity_poly.type
_entity_poly.pdbx_seq_one_letter_code
_entity_poly.pdbx_strand_id
1 'polypeptide(L)'
;MPNILLVPIHLDALYLPTDQFVTAAMADFRRLPYFDGVRDVNANVPYLSEEIATPPFANQHMRLQAGIHLHWALPDALTQGTQGEAGDQQFPPVPNRWLVTRHVGAETTRWVVESDYIHPLDTESTAVVVPWPLTAQDGGARPRHVGRVRPYAEWLADSSAAERWEGLTAVGYGEPTFAAFYPNCHSLFGWHDADYQAAVPAGLQYDVLGWYHSAEQDYLQCLVAEAKVTTPEQFAQLLQSQAAWRLLDAAPTFPTQMICYARLTFTAGLQPTDAPRVQRSQPPKLRIAVGNTGTEALAAHLAAQNAARDDLRARQLEDKLDAIAATEQLEQIVLDLGPHLKEVRHTNGFRAVPAGLRWTIRQESNAAENAAAITQARLAPSTRVRGRRVSRQVVWTDLAQALTLLNQRQAAYDRAQEELAAARTQLFADWYKYMLCAYPPDAALDDYPDVDEVKAWIERGLARLQGQAAQTGTLRLAIDAQGNVMEAVAAEPTVNSLATALA
;
A
#
# COMPACT_ATOMS: atom_id res chain seq x y z
N MET A 1 -6.93 37.59 9.46
CA MET A 1 -5.84 36.87 8.76
C MET A 1 -6.20 35.39 8.79
N PRO A 2 -6.00 34.63 7.71
CA PRO A 2 -6.20 33.19 7.74
C PRO A 2 -5.28 32.58 8.81
N ASN A 3 -5.82 31.69 9.62
CA ASN A 3 -5.05 30.98 10.64
C ASN A 3 -4.51 29.70 10.01
N ILE A 4 -3.19 29.54 9.96
CA ILE A 4 -2.52 28.54 9.15
C ILE A 4 -1.67 27.64 10.05
N LEU A 5 -1.76 26.33 9.83
CA LEU A 5 -0.85 25.35 10.40
C LEU A 5 0.35 25.20 9.47
N LEU A 6 1.54 25.59 9.95
CA LEU A 6 2.79 25.37 9.23
C LEU A 6 3.37 24.00 9.60
N VAL A 7 3.50 23.13 8.62
CA VAL A 7 4.05 21.78 8.77
C VAL A 7 5.43 21.74 8.10
N PRO A 8 6.53 21.57 8.85
CA PRO A 8 7.85 21.50 8.25
C PRO A 8 8.01 20.22 7.44
N ILE A 9 8.70 20.32 6.31
CA ILE A 9 9.08 19.19 5.46
C ILE A 9 10.59 19.14 5.23
N HIS A 10 11.10 17.98 4.84
CA HIS A 10 12.50 17.85 4.43
C HIS A 10 12.65 18.26 2.97
N LEU A 11 13.68 19.06 2.66
CA LEU A 11 14.02 19.49 1.31
C LEU A 11 15.45 19.08 1.02
N ASP A 12 15.61 18.22 0.02
CA ASP A 12 16.88 17.78 -0.53
C ASP A 12 17.21 18.55 -1.81
N ALA A 13 18.50 18.78 -2.03
CA ALA A 13 19.02 19.37 -3.26
C ALA A 13 20.19 18.54 -3.80
N LEU A 14 20.06 18.07 -5.04
CA LEU A 14 21.10 17.37 -5.78
C LEU A 14 21.67 18.31 -6.84
N TYR A 15 22.94 18.70 -6.69
CA TYR A 15 23.67 19.48 -7.68
C TYR A 15 24.41 18.57 -8.66
N LEU A 16 24.12 18.73 -9.95
CA LEU A 16 24.74 18.01 -11.06
C LEU A 16 25.53 19.00 -11.95
N PRO A 17 26.87 18.92 -12.00
CA PRO A 17 27.67 19.81 -12.85
C PRO A 17 27.58 19.45 -14.35
N THR A 18 27.16 18.23 -14.67
CA THR A 18 26.94 17.71 -16.02
C THR A 18 25.73 16.81 -15.99
N ASP A 19 25.14 16.54 -17.16
CA ASP A 19 24.11 15.49 -17.30
C ASP A 19 24.63 14.18 -16.70
N GLN A 20 23.77 13.47 -15.98
CA GLN A 20 24.08 12.17 -15.38
C GLN A 20 22.95 11.18 -15.61
N PHE A 21 23.35 9.93 -15.85
CA PHE A 21 22.43 8.82 -15.90
C PHE A 21 22.17 8.29 -14.49
N VAL A 22 20.90 8.08 -14.16
CA VAL A 22 20.44 7.60 -12.86
C VAL A 22 19.47 6.42 -13.06
N THR A 23 19.13 5.75 -11.95
CA THR A 23 18.06 4.77 -11.94
C THR A 23 16.75 5.43 -12.41
N ALA A 24 16.05 4.79 -13.34
CA ALA A 24 14.79 5.30 -13.85
C ALA A 24 13.64 5.07 -12.86
N ALA A 25 12.47 5.66 -13.17
CA ALA A 25 11.23 5.35 -12.48
C ALA A 25 10.96 3.83 -12.43
N MET A 26 10.22 3.37 -11.43
CA MET A 26 9.94 1.94 -11.25
C MET A 26 9.08 1.35 -12.37
N ALA A 27 8.27 2.17 -13.03
CA ALA A 27 7.48 1.79 -14.18
C ALA A 27 7.56 2.84 -15.30
N ASP A 28 7.63 2.39 -16.54
CA ASP A 28 7.52 3.22 -17.75
C ASP A 28 6.23 2.91 -18.50
N PHE A 29 5.17 3.64 -18.16
CA PHE A 29 3.85 3.46 -18.76
C PHE A 29 3.80 3.81 -20.25
N ARG A 30 4.81 4.48 -20.82
CA ARG A 30 4.85 4.73 -22.27
C ARG A 30 5.00 3.44 -23.08
N ARG A 31 5.46 2.36 -22.44
CA ARG A 31 5.57 1.02 -23.04
C ARG A 31 4.26 0.25 -23.04
N LEU A 32 3.23 0.70 -22.31
CA LEU A 32 1.93 0.03 -22.31
C LEU A 32 1.34 0.01 -23.73
N PRO A 33 0.74 -1.12 -24.14
CA PRO A 33 -0.06 -1.15 -25.35
C PRO A 33 -1.42 -0.49 -25.10
N TYR A 34 -1.85 0.35 -26.04
CA TYR A 34 -3.16 1.01 -25.99
C TYR A 34 -3.64 1.38 -27.40
N PHE A 35 -4.96 1.54 -27.56
CA PHE A 35 -5.55 2.04 -28.80
C PHE A 35 -5.72 3.56 -28.76
N ASP A 36 -5.09 4.28 -29.69
CA ASP A 36 -5.13 5.75 -29.74
C ASP A 36 -6.42 6.31 -30.40
N GLY A 37 -7.32 5.45 -30.84
CA GLY A 37 -8.54 5.81 -31.58
C GLY A 37 -8.41 5.62 -33.09
N VAL A 38 -7.17 5.48 -33.58
CA VAL A 38 -6.85 5.29 -35.00
C VAL A 38 -6.06 3.99 -35.21
N ARG A 39 -5.12 3.69 -34.32
CA ARG A 39 -4.24 2.51 -34.38
C ARG A 39 -3.86 2.00 -32.99
N ASP A 40 -3.38 0.77 -32.95
CA ASP A 40 -2.76 0.19 -31.77
C ASP A 40 -1.32 0.72 -31.62
N VAL A 41 -1.00 1.26 -30.44
CA VAL A 41 0.33 1.70 -30.04
C VAL A 41 0.97 0.59 -29.21
N ASN A 42 2.26 0.33 -29.41
CA ASN A 42 3.01 -0.78 -28.79
C ASN A 42 2.31 -2.15 -28.96
N ALA A 43 1.63 -2.38 -30.09
CA ALA A 43 0.84 -3.59 -30.33
C ALA A 43 1.62 -4.91 -30.24
N ASN A 44 2.95 -4.87 -30.26
CA ASN A 44 3.87 -5.99 -30.12
C ASN A 44 4.35 -6.22 -28.67
N VAL A 45 3.89 -5.42 -27.70
CA VAL A 45 4.24 -5.56 -26.28
C VAL A 45 3.08 -6.24 -25.56
N PRO A 46 3.32 -7.32 -24.79
CA PRO A 46 2.25 -7.97 -24.04
C PRO A 46 1.74 -7.08 -22.90
N TYR A 47 0.46 -7.24 -22.53
CA TYR A 47 -0.16 -6.51 -21.40
C TYR A 47 0.27 -7.13 -20.05
N LEU A 48 1.58 -7.10 -19.77
CA LEU A 48 2.20 -7.64 -18.56
C LEU A 48 2.90 -6.51 -17.81
N SER A 49 2.81 -6.52 -16.48
CA SER A 49 3.48 -5.52 -15.64
C SER A 49 5.01 -5.56 -15.78
N GLU A 50 5.58 -6.73 -16.07
CA GLU A 50 7.02 -6.92 -16.27
C GLU A 50 7.56 -6.11 -17.46
N GLU A 51 6.72 -5.83 -18.47
CA GLU A 51 7.13 -5.04 -19.63
C GLU A 51 7.25 -3.56 -19.33
N ILE A 52 6.54 -3.05 -18.33
CA ILE A 52 6.62 -1.65 -17.94
C ILE A 52 7.54 -1.46 -16.74
N ALA A 53 7.73 -2.49 -15.91
CA ALA A 53 8.60 -2.44 -14.77
C ALA A 53 10.07 -2.28 -15.20
N THR A 54 10.81 -1.43 -14.49
CA THR A 54 12.25 -1.33 -14.69
C THR A 54 12.92 -2.60 -14.16
N PRO A 55 13.65 -3.37 -14.98
CA PRO A 55 14.24 -4.62 -14.53
C PRO A 55 15.29 -4.40 -13.44
N PRO A 56 15.38 -5.28 -12.42
CA PRO A 56 16.41 -5.20 -11.41
C PRO A 56 17.81 -5.21 -12.03
N PHE A 57 18.70 -4.35 -11.54
CA PHE A 57 20.09 -4.24 -12.00
C PHE A 57 20.28 -3.87 -13.49
N ALA A 58 19.22 -3.44 -14.19
CA ALA A 58 19.36 -2.85 -15.51
C ALA A 58 20.08 -1.50 -15.42
N ASN A 59 21.02 -1.26 -16.35
CA ASN A 59 21.81 -0.03 -16.37
C ASN A 59 20.96 1.17 -16.84
N GLN A 60 20.71 2.09 -15.89
CA GLN A 60 20.38 3.51 -16.01
C GLN A 60 19.63 3.96 -17.29
N HIS A 61 18.30 4.07 -17.20
CA HIS A 61 17.45 4.49 -18.32
C HIS A 61 16.94 5.95 -18.22
N MET A 62 17.30 6.70 -17.17
CA MET A 62 16.92 8.12 -17.04
C MET A 62 18.15 9.03 -17.04
N ARG A 63 18.11 10.08 -17.86
CA ARG A 63 19.12 11.14 -17.87
C ARG A 63 18.60 12.35 -17.11
N LEU A 64 19.24 12.69 -16.00
CA LEU A 64 19.07 13.98 -15.34
C LEU A 64 19.97 15.01 -16.01
N GLN A 65 19.41 16.20 -16.25
CA GLN A 65 20.15 17.32 -16.84
C GLN A 65 21.05 17.98 -15.78
N ALA A 66 22.13 18.63 -16.23
CA ALA A 66 22.93 19.47 -15.34
C ALA A 66 22.07 20.56 -14.65
N GLY A 67 22.43 20.94 -13.42
CA GLY A 67 21.72 21.93 -12.61
C GLY A 67 21.44 21.45 -11.19
N ILE A 68 20.47 22.08 -10.52
CA ILE A 68 20.06 21.72 -9.16
C ILE A 68 18.68 21.06 -9.22
N HIS A 69 18.59 19.83 -8.72
CA HIS A 69 17.34 19.12 -8.57
C HIS A 69 16.89 19.19 -7.11
N LEU A 70 15.74 19.82 -6.86
CA LEU A 70 15.07 19.82 -5.58
C LEU A 70 14.10 18.66 -5.49
N HIS A 71 14.05 18.01 -4.33
CA HIS A 71 13.07 16.99 -3.97
C HIS A 71 12.66 17.23 -2.53
N TRP A 72 11.37 17.24 -2.23
CA TRP A 72 10.88 17.38 -0.87
C TRP A 72 10.09 16.16 -0.43
N ALA A 73 10.34 15.75 0.81
CA ALA A 73 9.57 14.70 1.46
C ALA A 73 8.19 15.23 1.86
N LEU A 74 7.17 14.39 1.77
CA LEU A 74 5.85 14.72 2.32
C LEU A 74 5.85 14.49 3.84
N PRO A 75 5.03 15.21 4.62
CA PRO A 75 4.86 14.93 6.04
C PRO A 75 4.46 13.47 6.28
N ASP A 76 5.04 12.82 7.29
CA ASP A 76 4.78 11.41 7.61
C ASP A 76 3.28 11.09 7.74
N ALA A 77 2.50 12.02 8.32
CA ALA A 77 1.04 11.88 8.46
C ALA A 77 0.32 11.67 7.11
N LEU A 78 0.89 12.15 6.01
CA LEU A 78 0.35 12.02 4.67
C LEU A 78 0.86 10.78 3.92
N THR A 79 1.83 10.06 4.49
CA THR A 79 2.42 8.85 3.91
C THR A 79 2.02 7.58 4.65
N GLN A 80 1.10 7.66 5.61
CA GLN A 80 0.54 6.51 6.31
C GLN A 80 -0.81 6.12 5.67
N GLY A 81 -0.92 4.86 5.26
CA GLY A 81 -2.17 4.31 4.75
C GLY A 81 -3.00 3.71 5.88
N THR A 82 -4.29 4.01 5.93
CA THR A 82 -5.26 3.37 6.83
C THR A 82 -5.95 2.21 6.11
N GLN A 83 -6.36 1.19 6.85
CA GLN A 83 -7.13 0.09 6.28
C GLN A 83 -8.63 0.43 6.33
N GLY A 84 -9.28 0.47 5.18
CA GLY A 84 -10.72 0.64 5.05
C GLY A 84 -11.50 -0.59 5.48
N GLU A 85 -12.82 -0.46 5.62
CA GLU A 85 -13.72 -1.56 6.05
C GLU A 85 -13.67 -2.78 5.11
N ALA A 86 -13.37 -2.55 3.83
CA ALA A 86 -13.23 -3.62 2.82
C ALA A 86 -11.81 -4.23 2.78
N GLY A 87 -10.91 -3.79 3.66
CA GLY A 87 -9.52 -4.24 3.71
C GLY A 87 -8.60 -3.53 2.71
N ASP A 88 -9.10 -2.53 1.98
CA ASP A 88 -8.32 -1.68 1.08
C ASP A 88 -7.45 -0.69 1.85
N GLN A 89 -6.25 -0.40 1.35
CA GLN A 89 -5.37 0.59 1.98
C GLN A 89 -5.63 1.96 1.35
N GLN A 90 -6.07 2.92 2.17
CA GLN A 90 -6.40 4.27 1.76
C GLN A 90 -5.35 5.25 2.27
N PHE A 91 -4.83 6.09 1.39
CA PHE A 91 -3.87 7.14 1.75
C PHE A 91 -4.54 8.51 1.66
N PRO A 92 -4.22 9.45 2.58
CA PRO A 92 -4.78 10.79 2.51
C PRO A 92 -4.27 11.53 1.26
N PRO A 93 -5.07 12.47 0.72
CA PRO A 93 -4.62 13.38 -0.33
C PRO A 93 -3.44 14.24 0.14
N VAL A 94 -2.54 14.57 -0.78
CA VAL A 94 -1.34 15.37 -0.51
C VAL A 94 -1.42 16.76 -1.14
N PRO A 95 -0.65 17.75 -0.67
CA PRO A 95 -0.64 19.08 -1.27
C PRO A 95 -0.29 19.02 -2.77
N ASN A 96 -1.07 19.71 -3.59
CA ASN A 96 -0.97 19.70 -5.05
C ASN A 96 -0.50 21.03 -5.65
N ARG A 97 -0.23 22.03 -4.82
CA ARG A 97 0.39 23.31 -5.24
C ARG A 97 1.63 23.57 -4.43
N TRP A 98 2.75 23.80 -5.11
CA TRP A 98 4.03 24.11 -4.47
C TRP A 98 4.62 25.39 -5.05
N LEU A 99 4.81 26.40 -4.21
CA LEU A 99 5.53 27.62 -4.56
C LEU A 99 7.00 27.40 -4.24
N VAL A 100 7.83 27.36 -5.28
CA VAL A 100 9.28 27.36 -5.17
C VAL A 100 9.77 28.79 -5.35
N THR A 101 10.45 29.32 -4.35
CA THR A 101 11.05 30.65 -4.38
C THR A 101 12.55 30.53 -4.30
N ARG A 102 13.25 31.01 -5.33
CA ARG A 102 14.70 31.14 -5.34
C ARG A 102 15.09 32.54 -4.87
N HIS A 103 16.04 32.61 -3.97
CA HIS A 103 16.67 33.85 -3.51
C HIS A 103 18.17 33.83 -3.80
N VAL A 104 18.66 34.90 -4.43
CA VAL A 104 20.08 35.14 -4.68
C VAL A 104 20.40 36.59 -4.35
N GLY A 105 21.02 36.82 -3.20
CA GLY A 105 21.18 38.17 -2.69
C GLY A 105 19.82 38.86 -2.50
N ALA A 106 19.56 39.92 -3.27
CA ALA A 106 18.28 40.63 -3.25
C ALA A 106 17.29 40.14 -4.32
N GLU A 107 17.74 39.35 -5.29
CA GLU A 107 16.89 38.86 -6.38
C GLU A 107 16.01 37.71 -5.90
N THR A 108 14.75 37.72 -6.33
CA THR A 108 13.77 36.70 -6.00
C THR A 108 13.03 36.25 -7.25
N THR A 109 13.06 34.96 -7.53
CA THR A 109 12.32 34.34 -8.65
C THR A 109 11.40 33.26 -8.10
N ARG A 110 10.22 33.10 -8.70
CA ARG A 110 9.15 32.25 -8.17
C ARG A 110 8.54 31.39 -9.26
N TRP A 111 8.26 30.14 -8.91
CA TRP A 111 7.55 29.17 -9.74
C TRP A 111 6.49 28.44 -8.94
N VAL A 112 5.43 28.01 -9.60
CA VAL A 112 4.41 27.14 -9.05
C VAL A 112 4.51 25.77 -9.72
N VAL A 113 4.71 24.73 -8.93
CA VAL A 113 4.55 23.35 -9.35
C VAL A 113 3.09 22.95 -9.08
N GLU A 114 2.41 22.49 -10.13
CA GLU A 114 1.06 21.94 -10.06
C GLU A 114 1.15 20.42 -10.18
N SER A 115 1.20 19.72 -9.04
CA SER A 115 1.46 18.27 -8.98
C SER A 115 0.33 17.43 -9.57
N ASP A 116 -0.90 17.96 -9.54
CA ASP A 116 -2.11 17.29 -10.02
C ASP A 116 -2.46 17.61 -11.48
N TYR A 117 -1.65 18.41 -12.19
CA TYR A 117 -1.96 18.78 -13.56
C TYR A 117 -1.81 17.59 -14.52
N ILE A 118 -2.85 17.28 -15.28
CA ILE A 118 -2.80 16.28 -16.35
C ILE A 118 -2.58 17.01 -17.69
N HIS A 119 -1.45 16.72 -18.34
CA HIS A 119 -1.18 17.26 -19.68
C HIS A 119 -2.15 16.69 -20.70
N PRO A 120 -2.61 17.45 -21.72
CA PRO A 120 -3.40 16.93 -22.83
C PRO A 120 -2.74 15.72 -23.54
N LEU A 121 -3.52 14.96 -24.32
CA LEU A 121 -2.96 13.93 -25.19
C LEU A 121 -1.92 14.53 -26.13
N ASP A 122 -0.91 13.73 -26.49
CA ASP A 122 0.16 14.08 -27.45
C ASP A 122 1.01 15.31 -27.07
N THR A 123 0.95 15.74 -25.80
CA THR A 123 1.81 16.81 -25.29
C THR A 123 3.18 16.25 -24.96
N GLU A 124 4.21 16.66 -25.70
CA GLU A 124 5.60 16.37 -25.38
C GLU A 124 6.00 17.05 -24.07
N SER A 125 6.44 16.26 -23.09
CA SER A 125 6.85 16.75 -21.78
C SER A 125 7.90 15.83 -21.16
N THR A 126 8.73 16.38 -20.28
CA THR A 126 9.68 15.60 -19.48
C THR A 126 9.09 15.16 -18.14
N ALA A 127 7.81 15.43 -17.89
CA ALA A 127 7.12 15.08 -16.66
C ALA A 127 6.88 13.56 -16.56
N VAL A 128 6.64 13.08 -15.34
CA VAL A 128 6.28 11.69 -15.04
C VAL A 128 5.06 11.28 -15.86
N VAL A 129 5.07 10.04 -16.36
CA VAL A 129 3.94 9.46 -17.12
C VAL A 129 3.21 8.48 -16.22
N VAL A 130 1.87 8.53 -16.22
CA VAL A 130 1.00 7.57 -15.52
C VAL A 130 -0.11 7.09 -16.46
N PRO A 131 -0.73 5.93 -16.22
CA PRO A 131 -1.91 5.53 -16.99
C PRO A 131 -3.09 6.39 -16.57
N TRP A 132 -3.81 6.96 -17.53
CA TRP A 132 -4.91 7.88 -17.23
C TRP A 132 -6.15 7.62 -18.10
N PRO A 133 -7.35 7.54 -17.51
CA PRO A 133 -7.62 7.58 -16.06
C PRO A 133 -7.14 6.30 -15.36
N LEU A 134 -6.76 6.41 -14.08
CA LEU A 134 -6.19 5.30 -13.30
C LEU A 134 -7.16 4.12 -13.11
N THR A 135 -8.46 4.37 -13.21
CA THR A 135 -9.53 3.40 -12.96
C THR A 135 -10.26 2.95 -14.23
N ALA A 136 -9.67 3.15 -15.41
CA ALA A 136 -10.31 2.74 -16.66
C ALA A 136 -10.60 1.22 -16.65
N GLN A 137 -11.87 0.84 -16.63
CA GLN A 137 -12.27 -0.58 -16.58
C GLN A 137 -12.16 -1.28 -17.95
N ASP A 138 -12.17 -0.53 -19.06
CA ASP A 138 -12.28 -1.08 -20.41
C ASP A 138 -11.05 -0.81 -21.31
N GLY A 139 -9.84 -0.76 -20.74
CA GLY A 139 -8.61 -0.59 -21.53
C GLY A 139 -8.47 0.79 -22.20
N GLY A 140 -9.27 1.77 -21.79
CA GLY A 140 -9.23 3.15 -22.28
C GLY A 140 -8.15 4.03 -21.64
N ALA A 141 -7.41 3.51 -20.65
CA ALA A 141 -6.34 4.27 -20.02
C ALA A 141 -5.20 4.50 -21.02
N ARG A 142 -4.85 5.77 -21.22
CA ARG A 142 -3.72 6.18 -22.04
C ARG A 142 -2.63 6.77 -21.16
N PRO A 143 -1.35 6.49 -21.44
CA PRO A 143 -0.26 7.13 -20.72
C PRO A 143 -0.34 8.66 -20.91
N ARG A 144 -0.34 9.41 -19.81
CA ARG A 144 -0.37 10.89 -19.81
C ARG A 144 0.73 11.43 -18.91
N HIS A 145 1.31 12.55 -19.32
CA HIS A 145 2.25 13.29 -18.48
C HIS A 145 1.50 13.99 -17.33
N VAL A 146 2.10 13.98 -16.15
CA VAL A 146 1.52 14.53 -14.92
C VAL A 146 2.50 15.46 -14.21
N GLY A 147 1.97 16.59 -13.77
CA GLY A 147 2.75 17.63 -13.13
C GLY A 147 3.26 18.65 -14.14
N ARG A 148 3.24 19.92 -13.75
CA ARG A 148 3.89 20.99 -14.52
C ARG A 148 4.44 22.07 -13.60
N VAL A 149 5.41 22.81 -14.13
CA VAL A 149 6.01 23.97 -13.46
C VAL A 149 5.68 25.22 -14.28
N ARG A 150 5.28 26.30 -13.61
CA ARG A 150 5.03 27.59 -14.25
C ARG A 150 5.72 28.73 -13.53
N PRO A 151 6.26 29.74 -14.25
CA PRO A 151 6.62 31.01 -13.63
C PRO A 151 5.43 31.61 -12.87
N TYR A 152 5.66 32.17 -11.68
CA TYR A 152 4.59 32.64 -10.80
C TYR A 152 3.70 33.72 -11.43
N ALA A 153 4.28 34.63 -12.22
CA ALA A 153 3.54 35.69 -12.91
C ALA A 153 2.59 35.13 -13.98
N GLU A 154 3.05 34.15 -14.77
CA GLU A 154 2.21 33.44 -15.72
C GLU A 154 1.15 32.61 -15.00
N TRP A 155 1.50 32.04 -13.85
CA TRP A 155 0.56 31.24 -13.09
C TRP A 155 -0.63 32.05 -12.57
N LEU A 156 -0.38 33.29 -12.14
CA LEU A 156 -1.44 34.21 -11.72
C LEU A 156 -2.33 34.69 -12.88
N ALA A 157 -1.79 34.76 -14.10
CA ALA A 157 -2.49 35.29 -15.25
C ALA A 157 -3.45 34.29 -15.91
N ASP A 158 -3.20 32.99 -15.73
CA ASP A 158 -3.97 31.93 -16.39
C ASP A 158 -4.95 31.24 -15.43
N SER A 159 -6.24 31.42 -15.72
CA SER A 159 -7.37 30.79 -15.03
C SER A 159 -8.02 29.66 -15.84
N SER A 160 -7.32 29.10 -16.83
CA SER A 160 -7.88 28.04 -17.69
C SER A 160 -8.22 26.78 -16.89
N ALA A 161 -9.40 26.25 -17.17
CA ALA A 161 -9.79 24.93 -16.69
C ALA A 161 -8.85 23.89 -17.30
N ALA A 162 -8.30 23.03 -16.46
CA ALA A 162 -7.42 21.95 -16.85
C ALA A 162 -7.91 20.64 -16.21
N GLU A 163 -7.62 19.52 -16.87
CA GLU A 163 -7.83 18.20 -16.29
C GLU A 163 -6.85 18.01 -15.11
N ARG A 164 -7.35 17.43 -14.01
CA ARG A 164 -6.61 17.30 -12.75
C ARG A 164 -6.73 15.90 -12.18
N TRP A 165 -5.67 15.49 -11.48
CA TRP A 165 -5.68 14.30 -10.65
C TRP A 165 -6.39 14.59 -9.32
N GLU A 166 -7.65 14.21 -9.24
CA GLU A 166 -8.42 14.28 -7.99
C GLU A 166 -7.93 13.23 -7.00
N GLY A 167 -7.57 13.67 -5.78
CA GLY A 167 -7.09 12.76 -4.74
C GLY A 167 -5.70 12.18 -4.98
N LEU A 168 -4.76 12.98 -5.53
CA LEU A 168 -3.34 12.61 -5.55
C LEU A 168 -2.85 12.27 -4.13
N THR A 169 -2.22 11.10 -3.97
CA THR A 169 -1.70 10.62 -2.67
C THR A 169 -0.19 10.41 -2.72
N ALA A 170 0.43 10.09 -1.58
CA ALA A 170 1.86 9.78 -1.49
C ALA A 170 2.30 8.56 -2.32
N VAL A 171 1.37 7.66 -2.67
CA VAL A 171 1.63 6.44 -3.45
C VAL A 171 1.33 6.59 -4.95
N GLY A 172 0.87 7.77 -5.39
CA GLY A 172 0.63 8.05 -6.81
C GLY A 172 -0.26 7.01 -7.49
N TYR A 173 0.28 6.32 -8.49
CA TYR A 173 -0.42 5.26 -9.24
C TYR A 173 -0.50 3.89 -8.51
N GLY A 174 -0.11 3.83 -7.22
CA GLY A 174 -0.12 2.62 -6.40
C GLY A 174 1.27 2.10 -6.03
N GLU A 175 2.34 2.87 -6.25
CA GLU A 175 3.71 2.51 -5.91
C GLU A 175 4.09 3.10 -4.53
N PRO A 176 4.39 2.30 -3.50
CA PRO A 176 4.68 2.79 -2.15
C PRO A 176 5.86 3.78 -2.06
N THR A 177 6.83 3.67 -2.97
CA THR A 177 7.99 4.60 -3.01
C THR A 177 7.76 5.82 -3.89
N PHE A 178 6.56 6.02 -4.44
CA PHE A 178 6.27 7.06 -5.44
C PHE A 178 6.76 8.45 -5.01
N ALA A 179 6.32 8.97 -3.86
CA ALA A 179 6.74 10.30 -3.39
C ALA A 179 8.19 10.35 -2.84
N ALA A 180 8.74 9.19 -2.46
CA ALA A 180 10.06 9.09 -1.83
C ALA A 180 11.20 8.88 -2.83
N PHE A 181 10.91 8.45 -4.06
CA PHE A 181 11.91 8.16 -5.08
C PHE A 181 11.82 9.19 -6.21
N TYR A 182 12.79 10.10 -6.27
CA TYR A 182 12.77 11.25 -7.19
C TYR A 182 12.38 10.93 -8.64
N PRO A 183 12.92 9.88 -9.30
CA PRO A 183 12.51 9.51 -10.67
C PRO A 183 11.03 9.18 -10.85
N ASN A 184 10.34 8.73 -9.79
CA ASN A 184 8.90 8.46 -9.84
C ASN A 184 8.05 9.73 -9.77
N CYS A 185 8.58 10.83 -9.24
CA CYS A 185 7.78 12.01 -8.88
C CYS A 185 8.43 13.36 -9.19
N HIS A 186 9.48 13.42 -10.02
CA HIS A 186 10.29 14.64 -10.22
C HIS A 186 9.51 15.85 -10.75
N SER A 187 8.37 15.64 -11.41
CA SER A 187 7.46 16.70 -11.86
C SER A 187 6.32 17.03 -10.89
N LEU A 188 6.15 16.26 -9.81
CA LEU A 188 5.08 16.41 -8.83
C LEU A 188 5.60 16.93 -7.49
N PHE A 189 6.65 16.31 -6.96
CA PHE A 189 7.28 16.66 -5.68
C PHE A 189 8.74 17.06 -5.85
N GLY A 190 9.08 17.54 -7.05
CA GLY A 190 10.42 17.98 -7.39
C GLY A 190 10.41 19.20 -8.30
N TRP A 191 11.58 19.82 -8.41
CA TRP A 191 11.81 20.94 -9.30
C TRP A 191 13.27 20.96 -9.77
N HIS A 192 13.52 21.42 -11.00
CA HIS A 192 14.86 21.49 -11.58
C HIS A 192 15.22 22.93 -11.92
N ASP A 193 16.35 23.40 -11.38
CA ASP A 193 16.99 24.66 -11.70
C ASP A 193 18.11 24.44 -12.71
N ALA A 194 17.87 24.83 -13.96
CA ALA A 194 18.84 24.69 -15.04
C ALA A 194 19.91 25.81 -15.05
N ASP A 195 19.75 26.87 -14.23
CA ASP A 195 20.63 28.06 -14.29
C ASP A 195 22.01 27.82 -13.65
N TYR A 196 22.14 26.82 -12.78
CA TYR A 196 23.36 26.56 -11.98
C TYR A 196 24.09 25.29 -12.38
N GLN A 197 24.48 25.16 -13.65
CA GLN A 197 25.27 24.01 -14.12
C GLN A 197 26.74 24.13 -13.71
N ALA A 198 27.34 25.30 -13.88
CA ALA A 198 28.79 25.48 -13.71
C ALA A 198 29.23 25.64 -12.24
N ALA A 199 28.47 26.38 -11.45
CA ALA A 199 28.76 26.61 -10.04
C ALA A 199 27.50 27.09 -9.30
N VAL A 200 27.43 26.79 -8.00
CA VAL A 200 26.35 27.26 -7.12
C VAL A 200 26.81 28.53 -6.39
N PRO A 201 26.09 29.66 -6.51
CA PRO A 201 26.48 30.89 -5.82
C PRO A 201 26.31 30.78 -4.31
N ALA A 202 27.19 31.49 -3.58
CA ALA A 202 27.12 31.58 -2.13
C ALA A 202 25.81 32.26 -1.68
N GLY A 203 25.13 31.67 -0.71
CA GLY A 203 23.87 32.22 -0.17
C GLY A 203 22.66 31.99 -1.08
N LEU A 204 22.77 31.15 -2.12
CA LEU A 204 21.60 30.66 -2.84
C LEU A 204 20.65 29.98 -1.86
N GLN A 205 19.39 30.41 -1.84
CA GLN A 205 18.37 29.84 -0.98
C GLN A 205 17.14 29.48 -1.79
N TYR A 206 16.55 28.32 -1.46
CA TYR A 206 15.26 27.90 -1.94
C TYR A 206 14.28 27.80 -0.77
N ASP A 207 13.13 28.44 -0.93
CA ASP A 207 11.97 28.27 -0.05
C ASP A 207 10.89 27.50 -0.82
N VAL A 208 10.35 26.46 -0.22
CA VAL A 208 9.25 25.65 -0.77
C VAL A 208 8.05 25.74 0.14
N LEU A 209 6.91 26.15 -0.40
CA LEU A 209 5.62 26.23 0.30
C LEU A 209 4.59 25.37 -0.43
N GLY A 210 4.03 24.37 0.24
CA GLY A 210 3.02 23.46 -0.30
C GLY A 210 1.64 23.69 0.29
N TRP A 211 0.58 23.72 -0.52
CA TRP A 211 -0.80 23.82 -0.06
C TRP A 211 -1.77 23.04 -0.95
N TYR A 212 -2.98 22.85 -0.44
CA TYR A 212 -4.08 22.23 -1.18
C TYR A 212 -4.83 23.29 -2.00
N HIS A 213 -5.05 23.03 -3.28
CA HIS A 213 -5.88 23.89 -4.11
C HIS A 213 -7.35 23.92 -3.64
N SER A 214 -7.89 22.76 -3.24
CA SER A 214 -9.25 22.61 -2.70
C SER A 214 -9.21 22.34 -1.20
N ALA A 215 -10.06 23.04 -0.44
CA ALA A 215 -10.21 22.84 0.99
C ALA A 215 -10.78 21.45 1.35
N GLU A 216 -11.54 20.83 0.43
CA GLU A 216 -12.15 19.51 0.61
C GLU A 216 -11.10 18.38 0.62
N GLN A 217 -9.90 18.64 0.11
CA GLN A 217 -8.78 17.71 0.10
C GLN A 217 -7.75 18.04 1.19
N ASP A 218 -7.91 19.16 1.91
CA ASP A 218 -6.97 19.55 2.95
C ASP A 218 -7.07 18.57 4.12
N TYR A 219 -5.98 17.80 4.33
CA TYR A 219 -5.89 16.79 5.36
C TYR A 219 -6.30 17.29 6.75
N LEU A 220 -5.90 18.53 7.10
CA LEU A 220 -6.25 19.13 8.39
C LEU A 220 -7.76 19.36 8.50
N GLN A 221 -8.40 19.84 7.43
CA GLN A 221 -9.84 20.07 7.43
C GLN A 221 -10.62 18.76 7.49
N CYS A 222 -10.23 17.76 6.70
CA CYS A 222 -10.84 16.43 6.72
C CYS A 222 -10.80 15.83 8.13
N LEU A 223 -9.61 15.85 8.74
CA LEU A 223 -9.37 15.31 10.08
C LEU A 223 -10.19 16.03 11.17
N VAL A 224 -10.29 17.35 11.11
CA VAL A 224 -11.13 18.14 12.05
C VAL A 224 -12.62 17.86 11.85
N ALA A 225 -13.07 17.77 10.60
CA ALA A 225 -14.47 17.53 10.25
C ALA A 225 -14.93 16.12 10.70
N GLU A 226 -14.09 15.10 10.48
CA GLU A 226 -14.37 13.72 10.86
C GLU A 226 -14.44 13.54 12.38
N ALA A 227 -13.46 14.09 13.11
CA ALA A 227 -13.38 13.98 14.56
C ALA A 227 -14.35 14.92 15.32
N LYS A 228 -15.03 15.84 14.63
CA LYS A 228 -15.99 16.82 15.20
C LYS A 228 -15.41 17.59 16.38
N VAL A 229 -14.16 18.03 16.25
CA VAL A 229 -13.42 18.73 17.31
C VAL A 229 -14.08 20.06 17.65
N THR A 230 -14.18 20.36 18.95
CA THR A 230 -14.79 21.62 19.43
C THR A 230 -13.89 22.42 20.36
N THR A 231 -12.88 21.81 20.98
CA THR A 231 -11.95 22.49 21.91
C THR A 231 -10.48 22.44 21.44
N PRO A 232 -9.65 23.43 21.80
CA PRO A 232 -8.21 23.45 21.50
C PRO A 232 -7.45 22.22 22.01
N GLU A 233 -7.84 21.69 23.16
CA GLU A 233 -7.20 20.50 23.76
C GLU A 233 -7.50 19.24 22.95
N GLN A 234 -8.76 19.08 22.51
CA GLN A 234 -9.17 17.98 21.62
C GLN A 234 -8.43 18.06 20.29
N PHE A 235 -8.24 19.27 19.75
CA PHE A 235 -7.48 19.48 18.52
C PHE A 235 -6.01 19.09 18.67
N ALA A 236 -5.34 19.55 19.73
CA ALA A 236 -3.95 19.20 19.99
C ALA A 236 -3.79 17.67 20.19
N GLN A 237 -4.72 17.04 20.90
CA GLN A 237 -4.71 15.59 21.08
C GLN A 237 -4.91 14.85 19.76
N LEU A 238 -5.82 15.33 18.91
CA LEU A 238 -6.08 14.74 17.59
C LEU A 238 -4.86 14.81 16.67
N LEU A 239 -4.21 15.99 16.58
CA LEU A 239 -2.98 16.15 15.81
C LEU A 239 -1.87 15.22 16.32
N GLN A 240 -1.75 15.07 17.64
CA GLN A 240 -0.74 14.20 18.22
C GLN A 240 -1.04 12.71 17.99
N SER A 241 -2.31 12.29 18.02
CA SER A 241 -2.68 10.87 17.87
C SER A 241 -2.74 10.42 16.41
N GLN A 242 -3.21 11.29 15.51
CA GLN A 242 -3.43 10.93 14.10
C GLN A 242 -2.25 11.33 13.20
N ALA A 243 -1.60 12.46 13.48
CA ALA A 243 -0.54 13.00 12.63
C ALA A 243 0.84 13.02 13.32
N ALA A 244 0.92 12.60 14.59
CA ALA A 244 2.10 12.71 15.45
C ALA A 244 2.66 14.15 15.57
N TRP A 245 1.85 15.16 15.29
CA TRP A 245 2.28 16.56 15.34
C TRP A 245 2.10 17.16 16.73
N ARG A 246 3.09 17.95 17.14
CA ARG A 246 3.06 18.73 18.38
C ARG A 246 3.00 20.22 18.06
N LEU A 247 1.97 20.88 18.57
CA LEU A 247 1.87 22.34 18.51
C LEU A 247 2.89 22.98 19.46
N LEU A 248 3.63 23.96 18.95
CA LEU A 248 4.60 24.72 19.75
C LEU A 248 3.91 25.79 20.62
N ASP A 249 2.84 26.39 20.09
CA ASP A 249 2.08 27.45 20.76
C ASP A 249 0.59 27.11 20.87
N ALA A 250 -0.04 27.57 21.94
CA ALA A 250 -1.49 27.54 22.08
C ALA A 250 -2.11 28.64 21.21
N ALA A 251 -2.51 28.30 19.98
CA ALA A 251 -3.23 29.21 19.12
C ALA A 251 -4.67 29.44 19.69
N PRO A 252 -5.15 30.70 19.79
CA PRO A 252 -6.47 31.01 20.33
C PRO A 252 -7.62 30.58 19.40
N THR A 253 -7.32 30.25 18.15
CA THR A 253 -8.26 29.78 17.14
C THR A 253 -7.70 28.57 16.41
N PHE A 254 -8.58 27.71 15.87
CA PHE A 254 -8.16 26.57 15.07
C PHE A 254 -7.59 27.04 13.72
N PRO A 255 -6.45 26.51 13.27
CA PRO A 255 -5.98 26.77 11.92
C PRO A 255 -6.97 26.15 10.92
N THR A 256 -7.30 26.91 9.88
CA THR A 256 -8.26 26.52 8.86
C THR A 256 -7.59 25.89 7.65
N GLN A 257 -6.27 25.97 7.55
CA GLN A 257 -5.51 25.47 6.40
C GLN A 257 -4.16 24.93 6.84
N MET A 258 -3.70 23.90 6.16
CA MET A 258 -2.35 23.36 6.28
C MET A 258 -1.45 23.91 5.17
N ILE A 259 -0.25 24.36 5.54
CA ILE A 259 0.82 24.70 4.60
C ILE A 259 2.08 23.94 4.98
N CYS A 260 2.62 23.18 4.01
CA CYS A 260 3.93 22.57 4.13
C CYS A 260 5.02 23.60 3.85
N TYR A 261 6.11 23.60 4.61
CA TYR A 261 7.20 24.57 4.44
C TYR A 261 8.58 23.93 4.59
N ALA A 262 9.49 24.30 3.68
CA ALA A 262 10.91 24.04 3.83
C ALA A 262 11.74 25.21 3.32
N ARG A 263 12.97 25.30 3.83
CA ARG A 263 14.01 26.22 3.38
C ARG A 263 15.35 25.50 3.33
N LEU A 264 16.07 25.69 2.23
CA LEU A 264 17.42 25.19 2.05
C LEU A 264 18.31 26.35 1.59
N THR A 265 19.43 26.57 2.27
CA THR A 265 20.42 27.59 1.92
C THR A 265 21.76 26.94 1.64
N PHE A 266 22.30 27.15 0.45
CA PHE A 266 23.63 26.67 0.08
C PHE A 266 24.71 27.43 0.82
N THR A 267 25.61 26.69 1.46
CA THR A 267 26.76 27.25 2.16
C THR A 267 27.79 27.75 1.15
N ALA A 268 28.41 28.90 1.45
CA ALA A 268 29.45 29.47 0.59
C ALA A 268 30.65 28.52 0.49
N GLY A 269 31.14 28.30 -0.74
CA GLY A 269 32.39 27.56 -0.98
C GLY A 269 32.25 26.05 -1.13
N LEU A 270 31.03 25.49 -1.19
CA LEU A 270 30.82 24.09 -1.59
C LEU A 270 31.32 23.89 -3.02
N GLN A 271 32.46 23.23 -3.18
CA GLN A 271 32.84 22.68 -4.48
C GLN A 271 32.02 21.40 -4.73
N PRO A 272 31.67 21.04 -5.98
CA PRO A 272 31.01 19.75 -6.28
C PRO A 272 31.80 18.51 -5.81
N THR A 273 33.07 18.68 -5.39
CA THR A 273 33.89 17.66 -4.73
C THR A 273 33.66 17.54 -3.22
N ASP A 274 33.00 18.51 -2.59
CA ASP A 274 32.70 18.54 -1.14
C ASP A 274 31.31 17.97 -0.81
N ALA A 275 30.38 18.00 -1.77
CA ALA A 275 29.34 16.97 -1.79
C ALA A 275 30.11 15.64 -1.86
N PRO A 276 29.84 14.64 -0.99
CA PRO A 276 30.51 13.37 -1.10
C PRO A 276 30.16 12.81 -2.48
N ARG A 277 31.02 13.08 -3.47
CA ARG A 277 31.30 12.10 -4.50
C ARG A 277 31.61 10.91 -3.64
N VAL A 278 30.68 9.97 -3.65
CA VAL A 278 30.90 8.63 -3.19
C VAL A 278 31.88 8.02 -4.21
N GLN A 279 33.07 8.62 -4.38
CA GLN A 279 34.32 7.91 -4.60
C GLN A 279 34.49 7.07 -3.34
N ARG A 280 33.69 6.02 -3.26
CA ARG A 280 33.87 4.88 -2.40
C ARG A 280 35.19 4.27 -2.84
N SER A 281 36.29 4.84 -2.35
CA SER A 281 37.63 4.26 -2.41
C SER A 281 37.66 2.86 -1.80
N GLN A 282 36.64 2.54 -1.01
CA GLN A 282 36.21 1.18 -0.71
C GLN A 282 34.70 1.05 -0.97
N PRO A 283 34.20 -0.04 -1.60
CA PRO A 283 32.77 -0.32 -1.65
C PRO A 283 32.18 -0.20 -0.23
N PRO A 284 30.94 0.27 -0.06
CA PRO A 284 30.40 0.32 1.29
C PRO A 284 30.47 -1.10 1.84
N LYS A 285 30.72 -1.28 3.13
CA LYS A 285 30.55 -2.59 3.74
C LYS A 285 29.07 -2.94 3.69
N LEU A 286 28.64 -3.53 2.58
CA LEU A 286 27.28 -3.98 2.37
C LEU A 286 27.07 -5.16 3.32
N ARG A 287 26.16 -4.99 4.27
CA ARG A 287 25.76 -6.05 5.19
C ARG A 287 24.40 -6.54 4.74
N ILE A 288 24.36 -7.80 4.34
CA ILE A 288 23.13 -8.47 3.93
C ILE A 288 22.67 -9.32 5.11
N ALA A 289 21.41 -9.19 5.49
CA ALA A 289 20.75 -10.06 6.45
C ALA A 289 19.55 -10.69 5.75
N VAL A 290 19.26 -11.94 6.09
CA VAL A 290 18.17 -12.72 5.51
C VAL A 290 17.37 -13.31 6.67
N GLY A 291 16.06 -13.19 6.59
CA GLY A 291 15.09 -13.79 7.50
C GLY A 291 13.86 -14.23 6.71
N ASN A 292 12.95 -15.01 7.32
CA ASN A 292 11.73 -15.41 6.63
C ASN A 292 10.77 -14.23 6.44
N THR A 293 10.92 -13.18 7.26
CA THR A 293 10.19 -11.92 7.18
C THR A 293 11.16 -10.73 7.17
N GLY A 294 10.68 -9.56 6.74
CA GLY A 294 11.48 -8.33 6.77
C GLY A 294 11.91 -7.92 8.19
N THR A 295 11.05 -8.17 9.19
CA THR A 295 11.36 -7.91 10.60
C THR A 295 12.43 -8.85 11.14
N GLU A 296 12.38 -10.15 10.80
CA GLU A 296 13.44 -11.11 11.15
C GLU A 296 14.78 -10.74 10.49
N ALA A 297 14.76 -10.34 9.21
CA ALA A 297 15.97 -9.89 8.52
C ALA A 297 16.58 -8.64 9.19
N LEU A 298 15.72 -7.71 9.63
CA LEU A 298 16.15 -6.52 10.39
C LEU A 298 16.70 -6.90 11.78
N ALA A 299 16.04 -7.80 12.49
CA ALA A 299 16.49 -8.29 13.79
C ALA A 299 17.88 -8.94 13.69
N ALA A 300 18.08 -9.82 12.70
CA ALA A 300 19.38 -10.42 12.39
C ALA A 300 20.44 -9.37 12.04
N HIS A 301 20.08 -8.34 11.27
CA HIS A 301 20.98 -7.23 10.93
C HIS A 301 21.45 -6.46 12.18
N LEU A 302 20.49 -6.01 13.01
CA LEU A 302 20.75 -5.24 14.22
C LEU A 302 21.52 -6.08 15.25
N ALA A 303 21.18 -7.37 15.37
CA ALA A 303 21.88 -8.31 16.24
C ALA A 303 23.36 -8.44 15.83
N ALA A 304 23.62 -8.71 14.54
CA ALA A 304 24.97 -8.81 14.01
C ALA A 304 25.75 -7.49 14.12
N GLN A 305 25.09 -6.34 14.09
CA GLN A 305 25.73 -5.03 14.26
C GLN A 305 26.17 -4.78 15.70
N ASN A 306 25.39 -5.20 16.68
CA ASN A 306 25.59 -4.86 18.09
C ASN A 306 26.26 -5.97 18.92
N ALA A 307 26.43 -7.18 18.37
CA ALA A 307 27.00 -8.31 19.10
C ALA A 307 28.54 -8.40 19.10
N ALA A 308 29.27 -7.44 18.50
CA ALA A 308 30.74 -7.39 18.53
C ALA A 308 31.47 -8.71 18.17
N ARG A 309 30.88 -9.54 17.28
CA ARG A 309 31.33 -10.88 16.87
C ARG A 309 31.15 -12.02 17.90
N ASP A 310 30.33 -11.81 18.93
CA ASP A 310 29.86 -12.87 19.82
C ASP A 310 28.57 -13.48 19.25
N ASP A 311 28.67 -14.71 18.72
CA ASP A 311 27.55 -15.42 18.10
C ASP A 311 26.43 -15.74 19.09
N LEU A 312 26.76 -16.00 20.35
CA LEU A 312 25.75 -16.29 21.38
C LEU A 312 24.96 -15.02 21.70
N ARG A 313 25.67 -13.90 21.86
CA ARG A 313 25.05 -12.59 22.09
C ARG A 313 24.23 -12.13 20.89
N ALA A 314 24.67 -12.41 19.67
CA ALA A 314 23.93 -12.13 18.45
C ALA A 314 22.57 -12.86 18.46
N ARG A 315 22.57 -14.17 18.67
CA ARG A 315 21.33 -14.97 18.74
C ARG A 315 20.40 -14.50 19.86
N GLN A 316 20.93 -14.19 21.04
CA GLN A 316 20.13 -13.67 22.14
C GLN A 316 19.53 -12.30 21.85
N LEU A 317 20.24 -11.45 21.10
CA LEU A 317 19.74 -10.13 20.72
C LEU A 317 18.68 -10.23 19.63
N GLU A 318 18.89 -11.10 18.65
CA GLU A 318 17.89 -11.43 17.62
C GLU A 318 16.60 -11.96 18.24
N ASP A 319 16.67 -12.93 19.15
CA ASP A 319 15.52 -13.46 19.89
C ASP A 319 14.75 -12.36 20.64
N LYS A 320 15.46 -11.39 21.24
CA LYS A 320 14.82 -10.28 21.94
C LYS A 320 14.14 -9.31 20.98
N LEU A 321 14.78 -9.00 19.85
CA LEU A 321 14.22 -8.10 18.84
C LEU A 321 12.96 -8.72 18.20
N ASP A 322 12.99 -10.02 17.90
CA ASP A 322 11.82 -10.72 17.38
C ASP A 322 10.69 -10.83 18.42
N ALA A 323 11.02 -11.03 19.70
CA ALA A 323 10.01 -11.01 20.76
C ALA A 323 9.32 -9.65 20.88
N ILE A 324 10.04 -8.54 20.68
CA ILE A 324 9.46 -7.19 20.65
C ILE A 324 8.52 -7.03 19.45
N ALA A 325 8.90 -7.57 18.28
CA ALA A 325 8.03 -7.55 17.10
C ALA A 325 6.76 -8.42 17.28
N ALA A 326 6.81 -9.41 18.16
CA ALA A 326 5.72 -10.33 18.49
C ALA A 326 5.00 -9.99 19.81
N THR A 327 5.11 -8.75 20.30
CA THR A 327 4.59 -8.35 21.61
C THR A 327 3.10 -8.67 21.78
N GLU A 328 2.26 -8.34 20.80
CA GLU A 328 0.80 -8.57 20.88
C GLU A 328 0.43 -10.05 21.08
N GLN A 329 1.17 -10.97 20.46
CA GLN A 329 0.93 -12.41 20.59
C GLN A 329 1.50 -12.98 21.90
N LEU A 330 2.49 -12.31 22.49
CA LEU A 330 3.23 -12.80 23.66
C LEU A 330 2.81 -12.14 24.98
N GLU A 331 2.11 -11.00 24.95
CA GLU A 331 1.72 -10.21 26.13
C GLU A 331 0.93 -11.01 27.18
N GLN A 332 0.11 -11.96 26.73
CA GLN A 332 -0.74 -12.77 27.62
C GLN A 332 -0.02 -14.01 28.16
N ILE A 333 1.22 -14.26 27.74
CA ILE A 333 1.97 -15.49 28.01
C ILE A 333 3.01 -15.25 29.11
N VAL A 334 2.72 -15.74 30.32
CA VAL A 334 3.59 -15.54 31.50
C VAL A 334 4.65 -16.64 31.65
N LEU A 335 4.42 -17.83 31.08
CA LEU A 335 5.31 -19.00 31.15
C LEU A 335 5.63 -19.48 29.72
N ASP A 336 6.78 -20.14 29.54
CA ASP A 336 7.18 -20.74 28.25
C ASP A 336 7.29 -19.75 27.08
N LEU A 337 7.71 -18.51 27.36
CA LEU A 337 7.92 -17.46 26.36
C LEU A 337 8.85 -17.90 25.21
N GLY A 338 9.92 -18.66 25.51
CA GLY A 338 10.86 -19.16 24.51
C GLY A 338 10.22 -20.14 23.51
N PRO A 339 9.55 -21.22 23.97
CA PRO A 339 8.74 -22.08 23.11
C PRO A 339 7.68 -21.34 22.29
N HIS A 340 6.93 -20.41 22.91
CA HIS A 340 5.92 -19.63 22.18
C HIS A 340 6.51 -18.68 21.15
N LEU A 341 7.66 -18.06 21.43
CA LEU A 341 8.38 -17.27 20.42
C LEU A 341 8.75 -18.13 19.20
N LYS A 342 9.17 -19.39 19.41
CA LYS A 342 9.45 -20.32 18.30
C LYS A 342 8.18 -20.67 17.52
N GLU A 343 7.05 -20.84 18.21
CA GLU A 343 5.75 -21.07 17.58
C GLU A 343 5.30 -19.87 16.75
N VAL A 344 5.47 -18.64 17.26
CA VAL A 344 5.16 -17.41 16.52
C VAL A 344 6.06 -17.28 15.30
N ARG A 345 7.39 -17.45 15.43
CA ARG A 345 8.31 -17.45 14.29
C ARG A 345 7.95 -18.51 13.25
N HIS A 346 7.65 -19.73 13.69
CA HIS A 346 7.18 -20.79 12.81
C HIS A 346 5.92 -20.34 12.07
N THR A 347 4.92 -19.85 12.79
CA THR A 347 3.64 -19.38 12.22
C THR A 347 3.85 -18.25 11.22
N ASN A 348 4.68 -17.26 11.53
CA ASN A 348 5.00 -16.13 10.65
C ASN A 348 5.78 -16.54 9.40
N GLY A 349 6.50 -17.67 9.45
CA GLY A 349 7.18 -18.26 8.31
C GLY A 349 6.26 -18.98 7.31
N PHE A 350 4.99 -19.19 7.65
CA PHE A 350 4.02 -19.86 6.78
C PHE A 350 2.79 -19.00 6.53
N ARG A 351 2.23 -19.11 5.33
CA ARG A 351 0.88 -18.60 5.07
C ARG A 351 -0.13 -19.61 5.58
N ALA A 352 -0.92 -19.24 6.57
CA ALA A 352 -2.03 -20.07 7.03
C ALA A 352 -3.07 -20.25 5.90
N VAL A 353 -3.47 -21.49 5.65
CA VAL A 353 -4.58 -21.83 4.77
C VAL A 353 -5.74 -22.29 5.65
N PRO A 354 -6.94 -21.69 5.54
CA PRO A 354 -8.08 -22.11 6.35
C PRO A 354 -8.44 -23.55 6.00
N ALA A 355 -8.68 -24.40 7.01
CA ALA A 355 -9.03 -25.81 6.83
C ALA A 355 -10.55 -26.05 6.60
N GLY A 356 -11.29 -25.00 6.24
CA GLY A 356 -12.75 -24.99 6.15
C GLY A 356 -13.46 -24.78 7.49
N LEU A 357 -14.79 -24.80 7.45
CA LEU A 357 -15.68 -24.62 8.60
C LEU A 357 -16.12 -25.96 9.17
N ARG A 358 -16.20 -26.04 10.50
CA ARG A 358 -16.76 -27.19 11.20
C ARG A 358 -17.83 -26.76 12.19
N TRP A 359 -19.04 -27.23 11.97
CA TRP A 359 -20.18 -27.01 12.84
C TRP A 359 -20.07 -27.90 14.08
N THR A 360 -20.32 -27.31 15.24
CA THR A 360 -20.37 -28.00 16.53
C THR A 360 -21.61 -27.59 17.30
N ILE A 361 -22.11 -28.49 18.14
CA ILE A 361 -23.23 -28.20 19.03
C ILE A 361 -22.65 -27.77 20.37
N ARG A 362 -22.95 -26.54 20.77
CA ARG A 362 -22.68 -26.03 22.12
C ARG A 362 -23.99 -25.97 22.89
N GLN A 363 -23.94 -26.28 24.19
CA GLN A 363 -25.08 -26.00 25.05
C GLN A 363 -25.24 -24.47 25.12
N GLU A 364 -26.45 -23.99 24.86
CA GLU A 364 -26.76 -22.57 25.00
C GLU A 364 -26.48 -22.14 26.44
N SER A 365 -25.41 -21.38 26.63
CA SER A 365 -25.07 -20.78 27.90
C SER A 365 -25.82 -19.46 28.01
N ASN A 366 -26.92 -19.42 28.75
CA ASN A 366 -27.53 -18.18 29.16
C ASN A 366 -26.49 -17.41 30.00
N ALA A 367 -25.87 -16.37 29.45
CA ALA A 367 -24.87 -15.57 30.14
C ALA A 367 -25.42 -14.97 31.46
N ALA A 368 -26.73 -14.68 31.50
CA ALA A 368 -27.45 -14.22 32.70
C ALA A 368 -27.58 -15.30 33.78
N GLU A 369 -27.82 -16.57 33.41
CA GLU A 369 -27.93 -17.68 34.38
C GLU A 369 -26.55 -18.14 34.88
N ASN A 370 -25.52 -18.09 34.04
CA ASN A 370 -24.16 -18.46 34.45
C ASN A 370 -23.54 -17.45 35.43
N ALA A 371 -23.81 -16.14 35.28
CA ALA A 371 -23.39 -15.14 36.26
C ALA A 371 -24.07 -15.34 37.63
N ALA A 372 -25.36 -15.69 37.64
CA ALA A 372 -26.10 -16.02 38.86
C ALA A 372 -25.65 -17.36 39.47
N ALA A 373 -25.37 -18.38 38.65
CA ALA A 373 -24.93 -19.70 39.09
C ALA A 373 -23.50 -19.70 39.65
N ILE A 374 -22.56 -18.92 39.07
CA ILE A 374 -21.20 -18.76 39.62
C ILE A 374 -21.25 -18.01 40.96
N THR A 375 -22.15 -17.03 41.09
CA THR A 375 -22.35 -16.28 42.35
C THR A 375 -22.99 -17.16 43.44
N GLN A 376 -23.94 -18.03 43.09
CA GLN A 376 -24.57 -18.98 44.02
C GLN A 376 -23.69 -20.19 44.36
N ALA A 377 -22.84 -20.66 43.44
CA ALA A 377 -21.90 -21.76 43.67
C ALA A 377 -20.74 -21.38 44.62
N ARG A 378 -20.38 -20.09 44.72
CA ARG A 378 -19.44 -19.60 45.73
C ARG A 378 -20.02 -19.58 47.15
N LEU A 379 -21.35 -19.66 47.31
CA LEU A 379 -22.03 -19.47 48.60
C LEU A 379 -22.57 -20.77 49.24
N ALA A 380 -22.50 -21.93 48.57
CA ALA A 380 -22.97 -23.19 49.15
C ALA A 380 -22.15 -24.42 48.69
N PRO A 381 -21.18 -24.90 49.50
CA PRO A 381 -20.37 -26.07 49.16
C PRO A 381 -21.04 -27.38 49.62
N SER A 382 -22.30 -27.64 49.31
CA SER A 382 -22.90 -28.99 49.49
C SER A 382 -24.34 -29.09 49.01
N THR A 383 -24.57 -29.05 47.70
CA THR A 383 -25.83 -29.58 47.16
C THR A 383 -25.54 -30.17 45.79
N ARG A 384 -25.37 -31.50 45.75
CA ARG A 384 -25.39 -32.25 44.50
C ARG A 384 -26.79 -32.10 43.92
N VAL A 385 -26.97 -31.12 43.03
CA VAL A 385 -28.15 -31.02 42.19
C VAL A 385 -28.17 -32.30 41.34
N ARG A 386 -29.04 -33.23 41.71
CA ARG A 386 -29.34 -34.42 40.91
C ARG A 386 -29.90 -33.91 39.59
N GLY A 387 -29.01 -33.82 38.59
CA GLY A 387 -29.39 -33.48 37.23
C GLY A 387 -30.54 -34.38 36.80
N ARG A 388 -31.69 -33.76 36.55
CA ARG A 388 -32.83 -34.38 35.91
C ARG A 388 -32.30 -34.99 34.61
N ARG A 389 -32.14 -36.32 34.57
CA ARG A 389 -31.92 -37.06 33.33
C ARG A 389 -33.19 -36.86 32.50
N VAL A 390 -33.25 -35.75 31.76
CA VAL A 390 -34.09 -35.65 30.57
C VAL A 390 -33.70 -36.87 29.75
N SER A 391 -34.68 -37.65 29.30
CA SER A 391 -34.52 -38.84 28.48
C SER A 391 -33.64 -38.51 27.25
N ARG A 392 -32.32 -38.67 27.44
CA ARG A 392 -31.24 -38.02 26.67
C ARG A 392 -30.68 -38.90 25.57
N GLN A 393 -31.32 -40.01 25.21
CA GLN A 393 -30.75 -40.95 24.24
C GLN A 393 -31.43 -40.93 22.87
N VAL A 394 -32.65 -40.41 22.74
CA VAL A 394 -33.38 -40.46 21.45
C VAL A 394 -33.18 -39.17 20.64
N VAL A 395 -33.16 -37.99 21.27
CA VAL A 395 -33.03 -36.68 20.58
C VAL A 395 -31.60 -36.40 20.10
N TRP A 396 -30.59 -37.01 20.73
CA TRP A 396 -29.18 -36.79 20.36
C TRP A 396 -28.79 -37.53 19.08
N THR A 397 -29.44 -38.64 18.76
CA THR A 397 -29.08 -39.44 17.58
C THR A 397 -29.48 -38.72 16.29
N ASP A 398 -30.69 -38.19 16.22
CA ASP A 398 -31.17 -37.45 15.05
C ASP A 398 -30.39 -36.15 14.86
N LEU A 399 -30.10 -35.43 15.96
CA LEU A 399 -29.30 -34.21 15.94
C LEU A 399 -27.84 -34.48 15.55
N ALA A 400 -27.25 -35.59 16.03
CA ALA A 400 -25.90 -36.00 15.63
C ALA A 400 -25.82 -36.41 14.16
N GLN A 401 -26.86 -37.06 13.62
CA GLN A 401 -26.94 -37.38 12.20
C GLN A 401 -27.06 -36.11 11.35
N ALA A 402 -27.92 -35.16 11.74
CA ALA A 402 -28.06 -33.88 11.07
C ALA A 402 -26.76 -33.06 11.10
N LEU A 403 -26.06 -33.02 12.24
CA LEU A 403 -24.75 -32.36 12.35
C LEU A 403 -23.68 -33.02 11.49
N THR A 404 -23.71 -34.35 11.41
CA THR A 404 -22.78 -35.12 10.57
C THR A 404 -23.02 -34.80 9.10
N LEU A 405 -24.29 -34.79 8.66
CA LEU A 405 -24.66 -34.43 7.30
C LEU A 405 -24.29 -32.98 6.96
N LEU A 406 -24.54 -32.03 7.88
CA LEU A 406 -24.17 -30.63 7.72
C LEU A 406 -22.65 -30.48 7.54
N ASN A 407 -21.84 -31.11 8.42
CA ASN A 407 -20.39 -31.07 8.31
C ASN A 407 -19.87 -31.75 7.04
N GLN A 408 -20.51 -32.81 6.56
CA GLN A 408 -20.17 -33.45 5.28
C GLN A 408 -20.44 -32.50 4.10
N ARG A 409 -21.59 -31.81 4.10
CA ARG A 409 -21.94 -30.82 3.07
C ARG A 409 -21.03 -29.60 3.13
N GLN A 410 -20.72 -29.11 4.33
CA GLN A 410 -19.78 -28.00 4.53
C GLN A 410 -18.39 -28.36 4.00
N ALA A 411 -17.85 -29.53 4.36
CA ALA A 411 -16.55 -29.98 3.89
C ALA A 411 -16.51 -30.17 2.36
N ALA A 412 -17.61 -30.62 1.75
CA ALA A 412 -17.71 -30.71 0.29
C ALA A 412 -17.73 -29.32 -0.38
N TYR A 413 -18.46 -28.37 0.21
CA TYR A 413 -18.51 -26.99 -0.27
C TYR A 413 -17.16 -26.29 -0.16
N ASP A 414 -16.50 -26.39 1.00
CA ASP A 414 -15.19 -25.78 1.26
C ASP A 414 -14.13 -26.33 0.30
N ARG A 415 -14.11 -27.65 0.10
CA ARG A 415 -13.22 -28.28 -0.89
C ARG A 415 -13.48 -27.76 -2.31
N ALA A 416 -14.75 -27.62 -2.70
CA ALA A 416 -15.09 -27.10 -4.02
C ALA A 416 -14.66 -25.64 -4.20
N GLN A 417 -14.74 -24.82 -3.15
CA GLN A 417 -14.21 -23.45 -3.15
C GLN A 417 -12.68 -23.41 -3.28
N GLU A 418 -11.96 -24.29 -2.57
CA GLU A 418 -10.50 -24.42 -2.69
C GLU A 418 -10.09 -24.87 -4.10
N GLU A 419 -10.77 -25.87 -4.66
CA GLU A 419 -10.54 -26.33 -6.03
C GLU A 419 -10.84 -25.23 -7.06
N LEU A 420 -11.89 -24.44 -6.85
CA LEU A 420 -12.23 -23.31 -7.71
C LEU A 420 -11.17 -22.21 -7.62
N ALA A 421 -10.68 -21.89 -6.43
CA ALA A 421 -9.61 -20.92 -6.24
C ALA A 421 -8.31 -21.39 -6.94
N ALA A 422 -7.93 -22.66 -6.77
CA ALA A 422 -6.78 -23.24 -7.44
C ALA A 422 -6.93 -23.22 -8.97
N ALA A 423 -8.12 -23.56 -9.49
CA ALA A 423 -8.41 -23.50 -10.92
C ALA A 423 -8.33 -22.08 -11.49
N ARG A 424 -8.79 -21.06 -10.74
CA ARG A 424 -8.65 -19.64 -11.12
C ARG A 424 -7.19 -19.22 -11.17
N THR A 425 -6.38 -19.61 -10.19
CA THR A 425 -4.94 -19.34 -10.19
C THR A 425 -4.24 -20.02 -11.38
N GLN A 426 -4.58 -21.27 -11.68
CA GLN A 426 -4.04 -21.98 -12.84
C GLN A 426 -4.43 -21.28 -14.15
N LEU A 427 -5.69 -20.87 -14.30
CA LEU A 427 -6.15 -20.15 -15.48
C LEU A 427 -5.40 -18.83 -15.68
N PHE A 428 -5.15 -18.09 -14.60
CA PHE A 428 -4.33 -16.87 -14.66
C PHE A 428 -2.89 -17.18 -15.09
N ALA A 429 -2.26 -18.22 -14.53
CA ALA A 429 -0.91 -18.62 -14.91
C ALA A 429 -0.83 -19.09 -16.37
N ASP A 430 -1.86 -19.77 -16.86
CA ASP A 430 -1.97 -20.19 -18.26
C ASP A 430 -2.17 -18.98 -19.19
N TRP A 431 -3.00 -18.00 -18.80
CA TRP A 431 -3.15 -16.73 -19.52
C TRP A 431 -1.83 -15.95 -19.60
N TYR A 432 -1.06 -15.88 -18.50
CA TYR A 432 0.26 -15.27 -18.50
C TYR A 432 1.21 -15.95 -19.50
N LYS A 433 1.24 -17.29 -19.51
CA LYS A 433 2.05 -18.05 -20.49
C LYS A 433 1.57 -17.82 -21.92
N TYR A 434 0.26 -17.70 -22.15
CA TYR A 434 -0.29 -17.35 -23.45
C TYR A 434 0.20 -15.98 -23.92
N MET A 435 0.27 -14.98 -23.04
CA MET A 435 0.87 -13.69 -23.38
C MET A 435 2.33 -13.84 -23.83
N LEU A 436 3.13 -14.67 -23.16
CA LEU A 436 4.50 -14.96 -23.59
C LEU A 436 4.58 -15.69 -24.93
N CYS A 437 3.64 -16.59 -25.23
CA CYS A 437 3.60 -17.30 -26.53
C CYS A 437 3.12 -16.39 -27.67
N ALA A 438 2.19 -15.49 -27.39
CA ALA A 438 1.68 -14.52 -28.37
C ALA A 438 2.70 -13.40 -28.66
N TYR A 439 3.57 -13.10 -27.68
CA TYR A 439 4.59 -12.06 -27.74
C TYR A 439 5.95 -12.62 -27.30
N PRO A 440 6.55 -13.55 -28.07
CA PRO A 440 7.80 -14.18 -27.69
C PRO A 440 8.95 -13.16 -27.73
N PRO A 441 9.93 -13.25 -26.81
CA PRO A 441 11.13 -12.43 -26.88
C PRO A 441 11.89 -12.66 -28.18
N ASP A 442 12.51 -11.61 -28.73
CA ASP A 442 13.17 -11.59 -30.06
C ASP A 442 14.20 -12.72 -30.31
N ALA A 443 14.67 -13.40 -29.25
CA ALA A 443 15.67 -14.47 -29.33
C ALA A 443 15.14 -15.89 -29.06
N ALA A 444 13.83 -16.06 -28.81
CA ALA A 444 13.25 -17.31 -28.29
C ALA A 444 11.97 -17.76 -29.02
N LEU A 445 11.72 -17.29 -30.24
CA LEU A 445 10.51 -17.61 -31.03
C LEU A 445 10.21 -19.10 -31.14
N ASP A 446 11.25 -19.94 -31.27
CA ASP A 446 11.10 -21.40 -31.43
C ASP A 446 10.97 -22.16 -30.08
N ASP A 447 11.13 -21.48 -28.95
CA ASP A 447 11.11 -22.10 -27.61
C ASP A 447 9.68 -22.17 -27.02
N TYR A 448 8.70 -21.51 -27.64
CA TYR A 448 7.33 -21.44 -27.15
C TYR A 448 6.37 -22.37 -27.93
N PRO A 449 5.36 -22.95 -27.26
CA PRO A 449 4.30 -23.69 -27.93
C PRO A 449 3.50 -22.82 -28.91
N ASP A 450 2.80 -23.47 -29.84
CA ASP A 450 1.90 -22.80 -30.78
C ASP A 450 0.80 -22.01 -30.03
N VAL A 451 0.64 -20.74 -30.39
CA VAL A 451 -0.27 -19.80 -29.73
C VAL A 451 -1.74 -20.23 -29.83
N ASP A 452 -2.15 -20.84 -30.94
CA ASP A 452 -3.52 -21.29 -31.15
C ASP A 452 -3.82 -22.54 -30.31
N GLU A 453 -2.83 -23.42 -30.12
CA GLU A 453 -2.95 -24.57 -29.22
C GLU A 453 -3.11 -24.13 -27.75
N VAL A 454 -2.31 -23.17 -27.31
CA VAL A 454 -2.39 -22.60 -25.95
C VAL A 454 -3.72 -21.88 -25.74
N LYS A 455 -4.19 -21.10 -26.73
CA LYS A 455 -5.50 -20.46 -26.69
C LYS A 455 -6.63 -21.48 -26.55
N ALA A 456 -6.64 -22.53 -27.39
CA ALA A 456 -7.64 -23.58 -27.33
C ALA A 456 -7.60 -24.37 -26.00
N TRP A 457 -6.42 -24.48 -25.36
CA TRP A 457 -6.30 -25.02 -24.00
C TRP A 457 -6.99 -24.13 -22.95
N ILE A 458 -6.72 -22.82 -22.98
CA ILE A 458 -7.29 -21.84 -22.04
C ILE A 458 -8.81 -21.76 -22.18
N GLU A 459 -9.34 -21.69 -23.41
CA GLU A 459 -10.79 -21.61 -23.67
C GLU A 459 -11.53 -22.83 -23.10
N ARG A 460 -10.95 -24.03 -23.24
CA ARG A 460 -11.48 -25.27 -22.62
C ARG A 460 -11.42 -25.20 -21.10
N GLY A 461 -10.32 -24.70 -20.54
CA GLY A 461 -10.14 -24.48 -19.10
C GLY A 461 -11.19 -23.53 -18.52
N LEU A 462 -11.46 -22.41 -19.21
CA LEU A 462 -12.46 -21.43 -18.81
C LEU A 462 -13.87 -22.02 -18.76
N ALA A 463 -14.28 -22.78 -19.78
CA ALA A 463 -15.58 -23.44 -19.81
C ALA A 463 -15.75 -24.44 -18.64
N ARG A 464 -14.69 -25.20 -18.32
CA ARG A 464 -14.68 -26.10 -17.15
C ARG A 464 -14.82 -25.32 -15.85
N LEU A 465 -14.10 -24.22 -15.70
CA LEU A 465 -14.13 -23.37 -14.51
C LEU A 465 -15.51 -22.74 -14.29
N GLN A 466 -16.15 -22.26 -15.37
CA GLN A 466 -17.54 -21.79 -15.31
C GLN A 466 -18.50 -22.88 -14.85
N GLY A 467 -18.34 -24.11 -15.34
CA GLY A 467 -19.10 -25.27 -14.89
C GLY A 467 -18.89 -25.58 -13.40
N GLN A 468 -17.65 -25.58 -12.93
CA GLN A 468 -17.31 -25.79 -11.51
C GLN A 468 -17.88 -24.67 -10.62
N ALA A 469 -17.79 -23.42 -11.06
CA ALA A 469 -18.37 -22.28 -10.34
C ALA A 469 -19.89 -22.44 -10.20
N ALA A 470 -20.59 -22.85 -11.26
CA ALA A 470 -22.03 -23.07 -11.24
C ALA A 470 -22.47 -24.27 -10.36
N GLN A 471 -21.63 -25.32 -10.27
CA GLN A 471 -21.87 -26.48 -9.40
C GLN A 471 -21.57 -26.17 -7.92
N THR A 472 -20.58 -25.32 -7.65
CA THR A 472 -20.22 -24.90 -6.29
C THR A 472 -21.28 -23.95 -5.74
N GLY A 473 -21.63 -22.91 -6.50
CA GLY A 473 -22.56 -21.87 -6.08
C GLY A 473 -21.98 -20.95 -4.99
N THR A 474 -22.71 -19.87 -4.70
CA THR A 474 -22.30 -18.87 -3.71
C THR A 474 -23.23 -18.94 -2.50
N LEU A 475 -22.68 -19.25 -1.33
CA LEU A 475 -23.41 -19.27 -0.07
C LEU A 475 -23.23 -17.92 0.65
N ARG A 476 -24.32 -17.34 1.15
CA ARG A 476 -24.33 -16.19 2.04
C ARG A 476 -24.88 -16.62 3.40
N LEU A 477 -24.11 -16.38 4.46
CA LEU A 477 -24.50 -16.62 5.84
C LEU A 477 -24.77 -15.29 6.52
N ALA A 478 -25.96 -15.12 7.09
CA ALA A 478 -26.24 -14.04 8.03
C ALA A 478 -25.92 -14.54 9.44
N ILE A 479 -25.02 -13.87 10.15
CA ILE A 479 -24.55 -14.26 11.48
C ILE A 479 -24.84 -13.10 12.45
N ASP A 480 -25.38 -13.40 13.63
CA ASP A 480 -25.60 -12.41 14.68
C ASP A 480 -24.28 -12.01 15.40
N ALA A 481 -24.36 -11.02 16.30
CA ALA A 481 -23.22 -10.54 17.08
C ALA A 481 -22.65 -11.60 18.05
N GLN A 482 -23.36 -12.71 18.27
CA GLN A 482 -22.98 -13.83 19.12
C GLN A 482 -22.42 -15.02 18.31
N GLY A 483 -22.28 -14.86 17.00
CA GLY A 483 -21.76 -15.88 16.08
C GLY A 483 -22.78 -16.96 15.71
N ASN A 484 -24.07 -16.76 15.95
CA ASN A 484 -25.10 -17.72 15.56
C ASN A 484 -25.59 -17.41 14.14
N VAL A 485 -25.77 -18.45 13.33
CA VAL A 485 -26.32 -18.32 11.98
C VAL A 485 -27.81 -18.02 12.09
N MET A 486 -28.23 -16.87 11.55
CA MET A 486 -29.61 -16.45 11.43
C MET A 486 -30.25 -16.92 10.12
N GLU A 487 -29.47 -16.93 9.05
CA GLU A 487 -29.94 -17.27 7.71
C GLU A 487 -28.80 -17.84 6.85
N ALA A 488 -29.12 -18.80 5.99
CA ALA A 488 -28.21 -19.32 4.97
C ALA A 488 -28.93 -19.28 3.61
N VAL A 489 -28.38 -18.54 2.65
CA VAL A 489 -29.00 -18.34 1.34
C VAL A 489 -27.98 -18.58 0.23
N ALA A 490 -28.36 -19.39 -0.75
CA ALA A 490 -27.60 -19.51 -2.00
C ALA A 490 -27.94 -18.33 -2.93
N ALA A 491 -26.94 -17.55 -3.34
CA ALA A 491 -27.13 -16.28 -4.05
C ALA A 491 -27.65 -16.45 -5.49
N GLU A 492 -27.43 -17.60 -6.12
CA GLU A 492 -27.97 -17.95 -7.45
C GLU A 492 -28.42 -19.42 -7.43
N PRO A 493 -29.73 -19.73 -7.52
CA PRO A 493 -30.22 -21.10 -7.46
C PRO A 493 -30.02 -21.79 -8.81
N THR A 494 -28.81 -22.25 -9.11
CA THR A 494 -28.69 -23.44 -9.94
C THR A 494 -29.24 -24.60 -9.12
N VAL A 495 -30.27 -25.29 -9.65
CA VAL A 495 -31.19 -26.17 -8.90
C VAL A 495 -30.52 -27.31 -8.12
N ASN A 496 -29.20 -27.53 -8.22
CA ASN A 496 -28.47 -28.57 -7.50
C ASN A 496 -27.03 -28.16 -7.08
N SER A 497 -26.78 -26.88 -6.78
CA SER A 497 -25.42 -26.49 -6.33
C SER A 497 -25.09 -27.00 -4.92
N LEU A 498 -23.80 -27.11 -4.60
CA LEU A 498 -23.34 -27.43 -3.24
C LEU A 498 -23.79 -26.37 -2.22
N ALA A 499 -23.80 -25.08 -2.62
CA ALA A 499 -24.35 -24.00 -1.80
C ALA A 499 -25.84 -24.21 -1.50
N THR A 500 -26.64 -24.62 -2.49
CA THR A 500 -28.08 -24.91 -2.32
C THR A 500 -28.32 -26.15 -1.46
N ALA A 501 -27.43 -27.14 -1.49
CA ALA A 501 -27.52 -28.31 -0.63
C ALA A 501 -27.13 -27.99 0.83
N LEU A 502 -26.24 -27.02 1.03
CA LEU A 502 -25.73 -26.62 2.34
C LEU A 502 -26.64 -25.63 3.06
N ALA A 503 -27.25 -24.69 2.32
CA ALA A 503 -28.35 -23.84 2.80
C ALA A 503 -29.59 -24.68 3.15
#